data_AF-G2JAQ4-F1
#
_entry.id   AF-G2JAQ4-F1
#
_cell.length_a   1.000
_cell.length_b   1.000
_cell.length_c   1.000
_cell.angle_alpha   90.00
_cell.angle_beta   90.00
_cell.angle_gamma   90.00
#
_symmetry.space_group_name_H-M   'P 1'
#
loop_
_entity.id
_entity.type
_entity.pdbx_description
1 polymer ?
#
loop_
_entity_poly.entity_id
_entity_poly.type
_entity_poly.pdbx_seq_one_letter_code
_entity_poly.pdbx_strand_id
1 'polypeptide(L)' 'MPLTSYLEDAPVFRVVIEPTGGNGVSKLSQTMVDKMMPVRKERIREMIGALESYEFFNPVLQKVPNNCPSIDQISMMIA' A
#
# COMPACT_ATOMS: atom_id res chain seq x y z
N MET A 1 6.84 6.03 -6.77
CA MET A 1 5.43 5.61 -6.96
C MET A 1 4.56 6.86 -6.95
N PRO A 2 3.51 6.96 -7.78
CA PRO A 2 2.60 8.10 -7.75
C PRO A 2 1.56 7.99 -6.62
N LEU A 3 1.12 9.16 -6.13
CA LEU A 3 0.13 9.35 -5.07
C LEU A 3 -1.04 10.18 -5.61
N THR A 4 -2.27 9.86 -5.18
CA THR A 4 -3.47 10.60 -5.58
C THR A 4 -4.47 10.70 -4.42
N SER A 5 -5.16 11.83 -4.28
CA SER A 5 -6.30 11.96 -3.35
C SER A 5 -7.62 11.51 -3.99
N TYR A 6 -7.60 11.06 -5.25
CA TYR A 6 -8.73 10.39 -5.87
C TYR A 6 -8.74 8.91 -5.45
N LEU A 7 -9.73 8.54 -4.65
CA LEU A 7 -9.85 7.21 -4.08
C LEU A 7 -10.64 6.30 -5.01
N GLU A 8 -10.18 5.07 -5.13
CA GLU A 8 -10.88 3.99 -5.84
C GLU A 8 -11.19 2.87 -4.84
N ASP A 9 -12.37 2.27 -4.95
CA ASP A 9 -12.83 1.19 -4.08
C ASP A 9 -12.33 -0.19 -4.54
N ALA A 10 -11.98 -1.03 -3.56
CA ALA A 10 -11.40 -2.38 -3.75
C ALA A 10 -10.13 -2.53 -4.64
N PRO A 11 -9.13 -1.63 -4.59
CA PRO A 11 -7.91 -1.77 -5.37
C PRO A 11 -6.92 -2.75 -4.71
N VAL A 12 -6.55 -3.81 -5.43
CA VAL A 12 -5.58 -4.83 -4.97
C VAL A 12 -4.21 -4.20 -4.67
N PHE A 13 -3.75 -3.26 -5.51
CA PHE A 13 -2.43 -2.64 -5.43
C PHE A 13 -2.44 -1.17 -5.01
N ARG A 14 -3.55 -0.67 -4.46
CA ARG A 14 -3.56 0.67 -3.87
C ARG A 14 -3.63 0.65 -2.36
N VAL A 15 -2.68 1.36 -1.78
CA VAL A 15 -2.50 1.52 -0.35
C VAL A 15 -3.07 2.86 0.05
N VAL A 16 -4.01 2.85 0.99
CA VAL A 16 -4.58 4.07 1.58
C VAL A 16 -3.57 4.67 2.55
N ILE A 17 -3.40 5.99 2.48
CA ILE A 17 -2.54 6.81 3.32
C ILE A 17 -3.41 7.88 3.96
N GLU A 18 -3.51 7.84 5.29
CA GLU A 18 -4.21 8.84 6.09
C GLU A 18 -3.29 10.04 6.37
N PRO A 19 -3.79 11.28 6.43
CA PRO A 19 -2.99 12.42 6.85
C PRO A 19 -2.42 12.25 8.26
N THR A 20 -1.11 12.41 8.40
CA THR A 20 -0.45 12.48 9.72
C THR A 20 0.42 13.72 9.81
N GLY A 21 0.87 14.06 11.02
CA GLY A 21 1.72 15.23 11.23
C GLY A 21 3.07 15.17 10.50
N GLY A 22 3.52 13.97 10.08
CA GLY A 22 4.84 13.75 9.50
C GLY A 22 4.87 13.31 8.03
N ASN A 23 3.77 12.76 7.50
CA ASN A 23 3.80 12.12 6.17
C ASN A 23 3.59 13.07 4.99
N GLY A 24 3.25 14.34 5.24
CA GLY A 24 3.19 15.37 4.21
C GLY A 24 1.92 15.35 3.34
N VAL A 25 0.94 14.52 3.67
CA VAL A 25 -0.31 14.44 2.95
C VAL A 25 -1.40 15.20 3.71
N SER A 26 -2.13 16.08 3.03
CA SER A 26 -3.18 16.91 3.66
C SER A 26 -4.59 16.33 3.57
N LYS A 27 -4.80 15.26 2.81
CA LYS A 27 -6.09 14.61 2.55
C LYS A 27 -5.92 13.11 2.44
N LEU A 28 -6.96 12.34 2.74
CA LEU A 28 -6.96 10.90 2.49
C LEU A 28 -6.53 10.61 1.05
N SER A 29 -5.49 9.79 0.89
CA SER A 29 -4.85 9.56 -0.41
C SER A 29 -4.53 8.10 -0.61
N GLN A 30 -4.30 7.71 -1.86
CA GLN A 30 -3.92 6.36 -2.25
C GLN A 30 -2.62 6.39 -3.04
N THR A 31 -1.70 5.50 -2.70
CA THR A 31 -0.49 5.26 -3.48
C THR A 31 -0.71 4.08 -4.42
N MET A 32 -0.26 4.21 -5.67
CA MET A 32 -0.51 3.24 -6.74
C MET A 32 0.70 2.32 -6.96
N VAL A 33 0.78 1.20 -6.23
CA VAL A 33 1.97 0.30 -6.19
C VAL A 33 2.25 -0.32 -7.55
N ASP A 34 1.22 -0.56 -8.33
CA ASP A 34 1.30 -1.03 -9.71
C ASP A 34 1.98 -0.03 -10.66
N LYS A 35 2.05 1.27 -10.29
CA LYS A 35 2.62 2.33 -11.14
C LYS A 35 4.02 2.76 -10.72
N MET A 36 4.84 1.83 -10.22
CA MET A 36 6.25 2.11 -9.96
C MET A 36 7.01 2.29 -11.28
N MET A 37 7.65 3.46 -11.43
CA MET A 37 8.41 3.82 -12.62
C MET A 37 9.65 4.63 -12.23
N PRO A 38 10.74 4.57 -13.00
CA PRO A 38 11.89 5.43 -12.79
C PRO A 38 11.54 6.89 -13.10
N VAL A 39 12.12 7.80 -12.33
CA VAL A 39 12.03 9.25 -12.57
C VAL A 39 13.43 9.85 -12.59
N ARG A 40 13.64 10.87 -13.43
CA ARG A 40 14.90 11.61 -13.47
C ARG A 40 15.08 12.40 -12.16
N LYS A 41 16.31 12.49 -11.65
CA LYS A 41 16.60 13.18 -10.37
C LYS A 41 16.17 14.65 -10.41
N GLU A 42 16.28 15.30 -11.56
CA GLU A 42 15.89 16.71 -11.76
C GLU A 42 14.37 16.93 -11.65
N ARG A 43 13.56 15.87 -11.70
CA ARG A 43 12.10 15.93 -11.50
C ARG A 43 11.71 15.85 -10.02
N ILE A 44 12.63 15.45 -9.15
CA ILE A 44 12.41 15.38 -7.70
C ILE A 44 12.60 16.79 -7.13
N ARG A 45 11.59 17.26 -6.39
CA ARG A 45 11.57 18.59 -5.78
C ARG A 45 11.73 18.48 -4.26
N GLU A 46 11.15 19.40 -3.52
CA GLU A 46 11.10 19.41 -2.08
C GLU A 46 10.48 18.14 -1.48
N MET A 47 11.00 17.75 -0.33
CA MET A 47 10.40 16.71 0.50
C MET A 47 9.14 17.27 1.14
N ILE A 48 8.01 16.60 0.94
CA ILE A 48 6.73 17.00 1.55
C ILE A 48 6.50 16.36 2.93
N GLY A 49 7.16 15.23 3.20
CA GLY A 49 7.05 14.48 4.45
C GLY A 49 7.74 13.12 4.35
N ALA A 50 7.59 12.29 5.39
CA ALA A 50 8.12 10.94 5.47
C ALA A 50 7.04 9.96 5.92
N LEU A 51 6.87 8.88 5.16
CA LEU A 51 5.94 7.82 5.51
C LEU A 51 6.64 6.80 6.41
N GLU A 52 6.01 6.46 7.53
CA GLU A 52 6.55 5.44 8.42
C GLU A 52 6.38 4.04 7.82
N SER A 53 7.34 3.15 8.08
CA SER A 53 7.35 1.81 7.48
C SER A 53 6.09 0.99 7.82
N TYR A 54 5.59 1.12 9.04
CA TYR A 54 4.40 0.40 9.51
C TYR A 54 3.11 0.87 8.81
N GLU A 55 3.00 2.17 8.47
CA GLU A 55 1.85 2.75 7.76
C GLU A 55 1.76 2.19 6.34
N PHE A 56 2.91 1.91 5.73
CA PHE A 56 2.97 1.41 4.36
C PHE A 56 2.67 -0.10 4.24
N PHE A 57 3.28 -0.93 5.09
CA PHE A 57 3.24 -2.39 4.92
C PHE A 57 1.99 -3.05 5.51
N ASN A 58 1.43 -2.52 6.60
CA ASN A 58 0.26 -3.12 7.26
C ASN A 58 -0.94 -3.34 6.30
N PRO A 59 -1.38 -2.34 5.51
CA PRO A 59 -2.49 -2.54 4.57
C PRO A 59 -2.13 -3.48 3.40
N VAL A 60 -0.85 -3.59 3.02
CA VAL A 60 -0.41 -4.54 1.99
C VAL A 60 -0.47 -5.97 2.53
N LEU A 61 0.02 -6.20 3.74
CA LEU A 61 0.05 -7.51 4.38
C LEU A 61 -1.35 -8.06 4.65
N GLN A 62 -2.32 -7.20 4.98
CA GLN A 62 -3.72 -7.62 5.17
C GLN A 62 -4.44 -7.99 3.87
N LYS A 63 -3.97 -7.47 2.72
CA LYS A 63 -4.57 -7.73 1.40
C LYS A 63 -3.92 -8.88 0.63
N VAL A 64 -2.81 -9.43 1.12
CA VAL A 64 -2.27 -10.68 0.57
C VAL A 64 -3.26 -11.79 0.92
N PRO A 65 -3.80 -12.54 -0.06
CA PRO A 65 -4.63 -13.68 0.25
C PRO A 65 -3.81 -14.67 1.07
N ASN A 66 -4.19 -14.84 2.34
CA ASN A 66 -3.77 -15.95 3.18
C ASN A 66 -4.38 -17.23 2.61
N ASN A 67 -3.87 -17.70 1.48
CA ASN A 67 -4.19 -19.02 0.94
C ASN A 67 -2.96 -19.92 0.98
N CYS A 68 -2.20 -19.85 2.08
CA CYS A 68 -1.63 -21.07 2.61
C CYS A 68 -2.79 -21.82 3.26
N PRO A 69 -3.23 -22.98 2.73
CA PRO A 69 -4.10 -23.83 3.52
C PRO A 69 -3.38 -24.07 4.84
N SER A 70 -4.02 -23.69 5.95
CA SER A 70 -3.56 -24.16 7.25
C SER A 70 -3.47 -25.68 7.18
N ILE A 71 -2.50 -26.26 7.86
CA ILE A 71 -2.31 -27.72 7.91
C ILE A 71 -3.62 -28.45 8.23
N ASP A 72 -4.53 -27.80 8.96
CA ASP A 72 -5.89 -28.26 9.28
C ASP A 72 -6.77 -28.52 8.04
N GLN A 73 -6.62 -27.76 6.94
CA GLN A 73 -7.39 -27.98 5.71
C GLN A 73 -6.90 -29.17 4.90
N ILE A 74 -5.59 -29.46 4.92
CA ILE A 74 -5.02 -30.64 4.25
C ILE A 74 -5.53 -31.91 4.93
N SER A 75 -5.67 -31.91 6.26
CA SER A 75 -6.20 -33.04 7.02
C SER A 75 -7.65 -33.40 6.67
N MET A 76 -8.43 -32.47 6.12
CA MET A 76 -9.85 -32.69 5.74
C MET A 76 -10.03 -33.20 4.31
N MET A 77 -9.00 -33.13 3.46
CA MET A 77 -9.04 -33.57 2.04
C MET A 77 -8.54 -35.01 1.82
N ILE A 78 -7.99 -35.66 2.85
CA ILE A 78 -7.51 -37.05 2.81
C ILE A 78 -8.41 -38.02 3.59
N ALA A 79 -9.58 -37.55 4.05
CA ALA A 79 -10.60 -38.33 4.75
C ALA A 79 -11.66 -38.88 3.78
#